data_AF-A0A6J4Y8W8-F1
#
_entry.id   AF-A0A6J4Y8W8-F1
#
_cell.length_a   1.000
_cell.length_b   1.000
_cell.length_c   1.000
_cell.angle_alpha   90.00
_cell.angle_beta   90.00
_cell.angle_gamma   90.00
#
_symmetry.space_group_name_H-M   'P 1'
#
loop_
_entity.id
_entity.type
_entity.pdbx_description
1 polymer ?
#
loop_
_entity_poly.entity_id
_entity_poly.type
_entity_poly.pdbx_seq_one_letter_code
_entity_poly.pdbx_strand_id
1 'polypeptide(L)'
;MNSDHYRDKGLGRFLALFEKLYMAVAMISIFVMMLSISADALSRYLFGSPITGQYEFTQYYLLVILVFMALPRTYIIGGHIRLKLLDEYRHKIPFSLSERCNAALGGIAFGAIAYVSGLEAVDKFAHQDKLFGAVQFPIYWSYVWVPLGCGLMALRLIYEIFAPELGRDDQQEGEL
;
A
#
# COMPACT_ATOMS: atom_id res chain seq x y z
N MET A 1 -3.19 38.36 -9.78
CA MET A 1 -2.46 37.43 -8.89
C MET A 1 -3.26 36.13 -8.83
N ASN A 2 -3.56 35.42 -9.93
CA ASN A 2 -2.76 34.81 -11.01
C ASN A 2 -1.54 34.03 -10.52
N SER A 3 -1.68 32.69 -10.41
CA SER A 3 -0.66 31.66 -10.75
C SER A 3 -0.76 30.32 -9.98
N ASP A 4 -1.91 29.69 -9.75
CA ASP A 4 -1.91 28.34 -9.13
C ASP A 4 -3.06 27.39 -9.54
N HIS A 5 -3.97 27.82 -10.42
CA HIS A 5 -5.14 27.01 -10.78
C HIS A 5 -4.92 26.06 -11.99
N TYR A 6 -3.65 25.81 -12.34
CA TYR A 6 -3.23 25.00 -13.49
C TYR A 6 -2.32 23.83 -13.08
N ARG A 7 -2.45 23.32 -11.85
CA ARG A 7 -1.58 22.28 -11.29
C ARG A 7 -2.00 20.88 -11.73
N ASP A 8 -1.46 20.51 -12.89
CA ASP A 8 -1.18 19.17 -13.42
C ASP A 8 -2.27 18.08 -13.37
N LYS A 9 -3.26 18.22 -14.27
CA LYS A 9 -4.10 17.09 -14.71
C LYS A 9 -3.25 15.90 -15.24
N GLY A 10 -2.02 16.15 -15.68
CA GLY A 10 -1.08 15.12 -16.13
C GLY A 10 -0.60 14.23 -14.98
N LEU A 11 -0.03 14.84 -13.94
CA LEU A 11 0.56 14.11 -12.80
C LEU A 11 -0.46 13.24 -12.07
N GLY A 12 -1.66 13.77 -11.80
CA GLY A 12 -2.74 13.00 -11.21
C GLY A 12 -3.18 11.79 -12.06
N ARG A 13 -3.17 11.91 -13.39
CA ARG A 13 -3.47 10.78 -14.29
C ARG A 13 -2.37 9.73 -14.29
N PHE A 14 -1.11 10.14 -14.28
CA PHE A 14 0.01 9.19 -14.17
C PHE A 14 -0.06 8.42 -12.86
N LEU A 15 -0.28 9.13 -11.75
CA LEU A 15 -0.39 8.50 -10.43
C LEU A 15 -1.57 7.53 -10.37
N ALA A 16 -2.73 7.92 -10.89
CA ALA A 16 -3.90 7.05 -10.99
C ALA A 16 -3.66 5.83 -11.91
N LEU A 17 -2.82 5.95 -12.94
CA LEU A 17 -2.42 4.82 -13.76
C LEU A 17 -1.56 3.84 -12.97
N PHE A 18 -0.55 4.33 -12.26
CA PHE A 18 0.29 3.49 -11.40
C PHE A 18 -0.52 2.79 -10.30
N GLU A 19 -1.44 3.48 -9.65
CA GLU A 19 -2.34 2.90 -8.66
C GLU A 19 -3.24 1.80 -9.23
N LYS A 20 -3.75 1.98 -10.47
CA LYS A 20 -4.52 0.94 -11.15
C LYS A 20 -3.67 -0.27 -11.48
N LEU A 21 -2.43 -0.07 -11.92
CA LEU A 21 -1.48 -1.16 -12.19
C LEU A 21 -1.15 -1.93 -10.91
N TYR A 22 -0.84 -1.22 -9.82
CA TYR A 22 -0.58 -1.79 -8.51
C TYR A 22 -1.80 -2.59 -8.02
N MET A 23 -3.00 -2.04 -8.12
CA MET A 23 -4.22 -2.78 -7.77
C MET A 23 -4.44 -4.01 -8.64
N ALA A 24 -4.14 -3.96 -9.94
CA ALA A 24 -4.23 -5.13 -10.81
C ALA A 24 -3.26 -6.24 -10.38
N VAL A 25 -2.03 -5.89 -10.00
CA VAL A 25 -1.05 -6.84 -9.45
C VAL A 25 -1.56 -7.42 -8.13
N ALA A 26 -2.14 -6.60 -7.25
CA ALA A 26 -2.75 -7.06 -6.01
C ALA A 26 -3.89 -8.07 -6.26
N MET A 27 -4.77 -7.78 -7.21
CA MET A 27 -5.88 -8.67 -7.61
C MET A 27 -5.38 -10.01 -8.18
N ILE A 28 -4.30 -9.98 -8.98
CA ILE A 28 -3.67 -11.21 -9.47
C ILE A 28 -3.08 -12.00 -8.30
N SER A 29 -2.41 -11.33 -7.35
CA SER A 29 -1.80 -11.98 -6.20
C SER A 29 -2.83 -12.73 -5.35
N ILE A 30 -3.97 -12.11 -5.02
CA ILE A 30 -5.02 -12.77 -4.25
C ILE A 30 -5.66 -13.94 -5.01
N PHE A 31 -5.82 -13.82 -6.33
CA PHE A 31 -6.31 -14.92 -7.15
C PHE A 31 -5.35 -16.11 -7.14
N VAL A 32 -4.04 -15.85 -7.28
CA VAL A 32 -2.99 -16.88 -7.19
C VAL A 32 -2.93 -17.50 -5.79
N MET A 33 -3.14 -16.72 -4.72
CA MET A 33 -3.27 -17.25 -3.36
C MET A 33 -4.44 -18.21 -3.23
N MET A 34 -5.61 -17.84 -3.77
CA MET A 34 -6.80 -18.69 -3.72
C MET A 34 -6.56 -20.02 -4.43
N LEU A 35 -5.93 -20.00 -5.60
CA LEU A 35 -5.58 -21.22 -6.34
C LEU A 35 -4.53 -22.05 -5.59
N SER A 36 -3.49 -21.41 -5.06
CA SER A 36 -2.43 -22.09 -4.31
C SER A 36 -3.00 -22.80 -3.08
N ILE A 37 -3.83 -22.12 -2.28
CA ILE A 37 -4.43 -22.69 -1.07
C ILE A 37 -5.38 -23.83 -1.43
N SER A 38 -6.17 -23.67 -2.50
CA SER A 38 -7.06 -24.72 -3.00
C SER A 38 -6.28 -25.95 -3.49
N ALA A 39 -5.15 -25.74 -4.16
CA ALA A 39 -4.25 -26.81 -4.58
C ALA A 39 -3.60 -27.53 -3.38
N ASP A 40 -3.19 -26.80 -2.33
CA ASP A 40 -2.68 -27.41 -1.09
C ASP A 40 -3.75 -28.28 -0.42
N ALA A 41 -4.98 -27.77 -0.33
CA ALA A 41 -6.11 -28.53 0.20
C ALA A 41 -6.33 -29.81 -0.61
N LEU A 42 -6.38 -29.71 -1.94
CA LEU A 42 -6.56 -30.88 -2.82
C LEU A 42 -5.41 -31.88 -2.70
N SER A 43 -4.17 -31.40 -2.57
CA SER A 43 -2.98 -32.26 -2.38
C SER A 43 -3.10 -33.10 -1.11
N ARG A 44 -3.58 -32.51 -0.01
CA ARG A 44 -3.81 -33.25 1.24
C ARG A 44 -4.85 -34.36 1.08
N TYR A 45 -5.90 -34.12 0.29
CA TYR A 45 -6.94 -35.12 0.05
C TYR A 45 -6.49 -36.24 -0.89
N LEU A 46 -5.71 -35.93 -1.93
CA LEU A 46 -5.30 -36.93 -2.94
C LEU A 46 -4.00 -37.67 -2.58
N PHE A 47 -3.01 -36.95 -2.04
CA PHE A 47 -1.66 -37.48 -1.79
C PHE A 47 -1.34 -37.65 -0.30
N GLY A 48 -2.27 -37.29 0.59
CA GLY A 48 -2.09 -37.43 2.05
C GLY A 48 -0.98 -36.56 2.64
N SER A 49 -0.40 -35.64 1.86
CA SER A 49 0.68 -34.76 2.29
C SER A 49 0.47 -33.33 1.79
N PRO A 50 0.76 -32.31 2.64
CA PRO A 50 0.69 -30.91 2.25
C PRO A 50 1.81 -30.55 1.27
N ILE A 51 1.59 -29.53 0.45
CA ILE A 51 2.61 -28.98 -0.44
C ILE A 51 3.69 -28.32 0.42
N THR A 52 4.91 -28.86 0.36
CA THR A 52 6.04 -28.32 1.14
C THR A 52 6.39 -26.92 0.66
N GLY A 53 6.52 -25.95 1.58
CA GLY A 53 6.89 -24.57 1.24
C GLY A 53 5.74 -23.66 0.80
N GLN A 54 4.50 -24.17 0.77
CA GLN A 54 3.34 -23.39 0.30
C GLN A 54 3.05 -22.22 1.26
N TYR A 55 3.02 -22.50 2.56
CA TYR A 55 2.76 -21.48 3.59
C TYR A 55 3.77 -20.33 3.52
N GLU A 56 5.06 -20.66 3.40
CA GLU A 56 6.13 -19.69 3.25
C GLU A 56 5.99 -18.88 1.95
N PHE A 57 5.64 -19.52 0.83
CA PHE A 57 5.41 -18.83 -0.43
C PHE A 57 4.26 -17.83 -0.34
N THR A 58 3.13 -18.24 0.24
CA THR A 58 1.96 -17.38 0.41
C THR A 58 2.25 -16.23 1.35
N GLN A 59 2.84 -16.50 2.52
CA GLN A 59 3.11 -15.48 3.54
C GLN A 59 4.19 -14.50 3.10
N TYR A 60 5.31 -14.99 2.58
CA TYR A 60 6.45 -14.13 2.28
C TYR A 60 6.32 -13.46 0.92
N TYR A 61 5.65 -14.03 -0.08
CA TYR A 61 5.57 -13.38 -1.39
C TYR A 61 4.19 -12.80 -1.66
N LEU A 62 3.18 -13.67 -1.71
CA LEU A 62 1.87 -13.26 -2.23
C LEU A 62 1.18 -12.25 -1.32
N LEU A 63 1.28 -12.43 0.01
CA LEU A 63 0.72 -11.50 0.98
C LEU A 63 1.43 -10.15 0.92
N VAL A 64 2.76 -10.12 0.85
CA VAL A 64 3.54 -8.89 0.74
C VAL A 64 3.16 -8.13 -0.53
N ILE A 65 3.15 -8.81 -1.69
CA ILE A 65 2.71 -8.21 -2.95
C ILE A 65 1.28 -7.68 -2.84
N LEU A 66 0.35 -8.50 -2.32
CA LEU A 66 -1.06 -8.12 -2.19
C LEU A 66 -1.22 -6.85 -1.36
N VAL A 67 -0.67 -6.84 -0.15
CA VAL A 67 -0.86 -5.74 0.81
C VAL A 67 -0.24 -4.47 0.25
N PHE A 68 1.05 -4.49 -0.06
CA PHE A 68 1.78 -3.28 -0.45
C PHE A 68 1.35 -2.71 -1.80
N MET A 69 0.90 -3.55 -2.73
CA MET A 69 0.34 -3.07 -4.00
C MET A 69 -1.11 -2.58 -3.87
N ALA A 70 -1.91 -3.12 -2.94
CA ALA A 70 -3.27 -2.62 -2.71
C ALA A 70 -3.31 -1.27 -1.95
N LEU A 71 -2.32 -1.03 -1.08
CA LEU A 71 -2.26 0.12 -0.15
C LEU A 71 -2.62 1.49 -0.77
N PRO A 72 -2.02 1.93 -1.90
CA PRO A 72 -2.25 3.28 -2.40
C PRO A 72 -3.69 3.52 -2.85
N ARG A 73 -4.32 2.50 -3.45
CA ARG A 73 -5.68 2.61 -3.97
C ARG A 73 -6.75 2.42 -2.90
N THR A 74 -6.49 1.55 -1.92
CA THR A 74 -7.39 1.40 -0.76
C THR A 74 -7.39 2.64 0.10
N TYR A 75 -6.28 3.39 0.17
CA TYR A 75 -6.25 4.69 0.85
C TYR A 75 -7.24 5.69 0.24
N ILE A 76 -7.31 5.78 -1.08
CA ILE A 76 -8.22 6.70 -1.79
C ILE A 76 -9.68 6.29 -1.59
N ILE A 77 -9.98 4.99 -1.70
CA ILE A 77 -11.35 4.47 -1.57
C ILE A 77 -11.82 4.52 -0.11
N GLY A 78 -10.91 4.29 0.83
CA GLY A 78 -11.20 4.14 2.25
C GLY A 78 -11.19 5.44 3.05
N GLY A 79 -10.70 6.56 2.50
CA GLY A 79 -10.96 7.95 2.95
C GLY A 79 -10.79 8.29 4.45
N HIS A 80 -10.16 7.43 5.25
CA HIS A 80 -10.21 7.49 6.71
C HIS A 80 -8.86 7.23 7.38
N ILE A 81 -7.77 7.78 6.85
CA ILE A 81 -6.78 8.34 7.78
C ILE A 81 -7.28 9.74 8.15
N ARG A 82 -8.51 9.88 8.62
CA ARG A 82 -8.84 11.07 9.41
C ARG A 82 -8.26 10.72 10.78
N LEU A 83 -7.19 11.40 11.19
CA LEU A 83 -6.72 11.34 12.57
C LEU A 83 -7.88 11.82 13.46
N LYS A 84 -8.81 10.92 13.80
CA LYS A 84 -9.85 11.15 14.81
C LYS A 84 -9.24 11.48 16.18
N LEU A 85 -7.93 11.26 16.33
CA LEU A 85 -7.12 11.73 17.45
C LEU A 85 -7.11 13.26 17.60
N LEU A 86 -7.40 14.02 16.53
CA LEU A 86 -7.54 15.49 16.59
C LEU A 86 -9.00 15.98 16.62
N ASP A 87 -10.00 15.07 16.61
CA ASP A 87 -11.41 15.47 16.69
C ASP A 87 -11.74 16.15 18.04
N GLU A 88 -10.99 15.86 19.11
CA GLU A 88 -11.19 16.51 20.42
C GLU A 88 -10.80 18.01 20.43
N TYR A 89 -9.96 18.47 19.49
CA TYR A 89 -9.54 19.88 19.40
C TYR A 89 -10.25 20.69 18.30
N ARG A 90 -11.32 20.12 17.74
CA ARG A 90 -11.92 20.50 16.45
C ARG A 90 -12.85 21.73 16.47
N HIS A 91 -12.90 22.52 17.54
CA HIS A 91 -13.79 23.68 17.58
C HIS A 91 -13.21 24.96 16.94
N LYS A 92 -11.92 24.97 16.52
CA LYS A 92 -11.25 26.20 16.07
C LYS A 92 -10.36 26.11 14.82
N ILE A 93 -10.18 24.93 14.21
CA ILE A 93 -9.26 24.78 13.07
C ILE A 93 -10.07 24.57 11.78
N PRO A 94 -9.80 25.33 10.71
CA PRO A 94 -10.46 25.11 9.42
C PRO A 94 -10.12 23.71 8.89
N PHE A 95 -11.16 22.97 8.47
CA PHE A 95 -11.14 21.57 7.99
C PHE A 95 -9.95 21.24 7.08
N SER A 96 -9.57 22.18 6.19
CA SER A 96 -8.46 22.03 5.24
C SER A 96 -7.06 21.90 5.89
N LEU A 97 -6.83 22.40 7.10
CA LEU A 97 -5.53 22.29 7.76
C LEU A 97 -5.31 20.90 8.39
N SER A 98 -6.39 20.27 8.88
CA SER A 98 -6.34 18.95 9.49
C SER A 98 -5.96 17.86 8.47
N GLU A 99 -6.53 17.93 7.26
CA GLU A 99 -6.23 16.99 6.17
C GLU A 99 -4.78 17.10 5.69
N ARG A 100 -4.27 18.33 5.58
CA ARG A 100 -2.88 18.57 5.16
C ARG A 100 -1.88 18.09 6.20
N CYS A 101 -2.16 18.30 7.49
CA CYS A 101 -1.32 17.77 8.58
C CYS A 101 -1.31 16.25 8.57
N ASN A 102 -2.47 15.63 8.34
CA ASN A 102 -2.58 14.18 8.26
C ASN A 102 -1.84 13.60 7.05
N ALA A 103 -2.03 14.18 5.86
CA ALA A 103 -1.31 13.78 4.65
C ALA A 103 0.20 13.96 4.81
N ALA A 104 0.64 15.05 5.47
CA ALA A 104 2.05 15.26 5.80
C ALA A 104 2.59 14.20 6.76
N LEU A 105 1.88 13.91 7.85
CA LEU A 105 2.31 12.90 8.82
C LEU A 105 2.39 11.51 8.18
N GLY A 106 1.35 11.12 7.42
CA GLY A 106 1.33 9.87 6.68
C GLY A 106 2.44 9.82 5.64
N GLY A 107 2.66 10.90 4.88
CA GLY A 107 3.70 10.97 3.86
C GLY A 107 5.09 10.81 4.44
N ILE A 108 5.37 11.43 5.59
CA ILE A 108 6.62 11.26 6.33
C ILE A 108 6.75 9.81 6.83
N ALA A 109 5.72 9.25 7.45
CA ALA A 109 5.75 7.89 7.98
C ALA A 109 5.99 6.85 6.87
N PHE A 110 5.20 6.88 5.80
CA PHE A 110 5.36 5.96 4.67
C PHE A 110 6.65 6.22 3.88
N GLY A 111 7.11 7.47 3.80
CA GLY A 111 8.40 7.82 3.19
C GLY A 111 9.58 7.26 4.00
N ALA A 112 9.54 7.36 5.32
CA ALA A 112 10.55 6.76 6.20
C ALA A 112 10.56 5.23 6.09
N ILE A 113 9.38 4.60 6.07
CA ILE A 113 9.25 3.15 5.86
C ILE A 113 9.81 2.76 4.49
N ALA A 114 9.49 3.49 3.42
CA ALA A 114 10.01 3.22 2.08
C ALA A 114 11.54 3.34 2.02
N TYR A 115 12.12 4.31 2.71
CA TYR A 115 13.57 4.50 2.78
C TYR A 115 14.26 3.36 3.54
N VAL A 116 13.81 3.05 4.75
CA VAL A 116 14.40 1.99 5.58
C VAL A 116 14.24 0.62 4.91
N SER A 117 13.04 0.30 4.44
CA SER A 117 12.79 -0.97 3.72
C SER A 117 13.55 -1.04 2.39
N GLY A 118 13.80 0.09 1.73
CA GLY A 118 14.63 0.16 0.52
C GLY A 118 16.08 -0.18 0.80
N LEU A 119 16.66 0.38 1.87
CA LEU A 119 18.01 0.03 2.30
C LEU A 119 18.13 -1.45 2.68
N GLU A 120 17.17 -1.97 3.45
CA GLU A 120 17.12 -3.40 3.79
C GLU A 120 16.96 -4.27 2.53
N ALA A 121 16.15 -3.86 1.56
CA ALA A 121 15.96 -4.62 0.33
C ALA A 121 17.26 -4.72 -0.48
N VAL A 122 18.02 -3.62 -0.59
CA VAL A 122 19.32 -3.61 -1.27
C VAL A 122 20.34 -4.47 -0.53
N ASP A 123 20.40 -4.35 0.79
CA ASP A 123 21.31 -5.13 1.63
C ASP A 123 21.03 -6.64 1.53
N LYS A 124 19.76 -7.04 1.61
CA LYS A 124 19.35 -8.45 1.46
C LYS A 124 19.55 -8.99 0.04
N PHE A 125 19.41 -8.13 -0.97
CA PHE A 125 19.71 -8.51 -2.36
C PHE A 125 21.21 -8.74 -2.56
N ALA A 126 22.06 -7.95 -1.91
CA ALA A 126 23.51 -8.10 -1.96
C ALA A 126 24.01 -9.35 -1.23
N HIS A 127 23.43 -9.68 -0.07
CA HIS A 127 23.84 -10.84 0.73
C HIS A 127 23.17 -12.15 0.31
N GLN A 128 22.24 -12.12 -0.67
CA GLN A 128 21.42 -13.25 -1.11
C GLN A 128 20.81 -14.05 0.05
N ASP A 129 20.32 -13.32 1.06
CA ASP A 129 19.83 -13.93 2.28
C ASP A 129 18.72 -14.95 1.99
N LYS A 130 18.88 -16.13 2.59
CA LYS A 130 17.89 -17.21 2.57
C LYS A 130 17.33 -17.37 3.97
N LEU A 131 16.04 -17.69 4.08
CA LEU A 131 15.47 -18.10 5.37
C LEU A 131 16.18 -19.35 5.90
N PHE A 132 16.56 -19.34 7.17
CA PHE A 132 17.02 -20.53 7.89
C PHE A 132 15.80 -21.38 8.28
N GLY A 133 15.64 -22.55 7.63
CA GLY A 133 14.51 -23.47 7.83
C GLY A 133 14.57 -24.68 6.89
N ALA A 134 13.59 -25.59 6.98
CA ALA A 134 13.57 -26.86 6.24
C ALA A 134 13.54 -26.72 4.70
N VAL A 135 13.21 -25.52 4.18
CA VAL A 135 13.30 -25.17 2.76
C VAL A 135 13.97 -23.79 2.64
N GLN A 136 15.10 -23.72 1.92
CA GLN A 136 15.84 -22.47 1.73
C GLN A 136 15.17 -21.58 0.66
N PHE A 137 14.17 -20.79 1.06
CA PHE A 137 13.50 -19.86 0.15
C PHE A 137 14.27 -18.51 0.02
N PRO A 138 14.48 -18.00 -1.22
CA PRO A 138 15.19 -16.75 -1.49
C PRO A 138 14.35 -15.51 -1.19
N ILE A 139 14.30 -15.09 0.08
CA ILE A 139 13.42 -14.00 0.57
C ILE A 139 13.71 -12.63 -0.03
N TYR A 140 14.91 -12.38 -0.53
CA TYR A 140 15.31 -11.05 -1.00
C TYR A 140 14.39 -10.50 -2.11
N TRP A 141 13.80 -11.38 -2.94
CA TRP A 141 12.81 -10.99 -3.96
C TRP A 141 11.49 -10.46 -3.39
N SER A 142 11.13 -10.85 -2.16
CA SER A 142 9.91 -10.36 -1.50
C SER A 142 10.09 -8.93 -0.97
N TYR A 143 11.28 -8.62 -0.46
CA TYR A 143 11.54 -7.33 0.18
C TYR A 143 11.42 -6.13 -0.76
N VAL A 144 11.59 -6.35 -2.07
CA VAL A 144 11.51 -5.29 -3.10
C VAL A 144 10.10 -4.68 -3.20
N TRP A 145 9.06 -5.45 -2.90
CA TRP A 145 7.67 -4.99 -3.04
C TRP A 145 7.25 -3.99 -1.96
N VAL A 146 7.90 -4.03 -0.79
CA VAL A 146 7.65 -3.14 0.36
C VAL A 146 7.98 -1.68 0.04
N PRO A 147 9.23 -1.32 -0.35
CA PRO A 147 9.57 0.06 -0.68
C PRO A 147 8.82 0.56 -1.92
N LEU A 148 8.46 -0.32 -2.85
CA LEU A 148 7.64 0.04 -4.02
C LEU A 148 6.22 0.46 -3.63
N GLY A 149 5.55 -0.29 -2.75
CA GLY A 149 4.22 0.05 -2.24
C GLY A 149 4.22 1.29 -1.37
N CYS A 150 5.12 1.34 -0.39
CA CYS A 150 5.26 2.50 0.50
C CYS A 150 5.71 3.76 -0.24
N GLY A 151 6.57 3.62 -1.24
CA GLY A 151 7.04 4.73 -2.07
C GLY A 151 5.89 5.35 -2.89
N LEU A 152 5.07 4.53 -3.55
CA LEU A 152 3.91 5.03 -4.28
C LEU A 152 2.89 5.70 -3.35
N MET A 153 2.68 5.13 -2.16
CA MET A 153 1.83 5.71 -1.13
C MET A 153 2.36 7.07 -0.63
N ALA A 154 3.66 7.19 -0.36
CA ALA A 154 4.28 8.43 0.04
C ALA A 154 4.14 9.51 -1.06
N LEU A 155 4.37 9.15 -2.32
CA LEU A 155 4.17 10.05 -3.46
C LEU A 155 2.70 10.54 -3.55
N ARG A 156 1.74 9.64 -3.29
CA ARG A 156 0.32 9.98 -3.26
C ARG A 156 -0.04 10.97 -2.17
N LEU A 157 0.44 10.73 -0.95
CA LEU A 157 0.23 11.64 0.18
C LEU A 157 0.87 13.01 -0.06
N ILE A 158 2.06 13.04 -0.65
CA ILE A 158 2.72 14.30 -1.05
C ILE A 158 1.86 15.04 -2.08
N TYR A 159 1.32 14.35 -3.09
CA TYR A 159 0.43 14.97 -4.08
C TYR A 159 -0.83 15.56 -3.43
N GLU A 160 -1.41 14.89 -2.43
CA GLU A 160 -2.59 15.36 -1.69
C GLU A 160 -2.32 16.64 -0.87
N ILE A 161 -1.10 16.84 -0.36
CA ILE A 161 -0.71 18.11 0.31
C ILE A 161 -0.83 19.31 -0.65
N PHE A 162 -0.53 19.08 -1.93
CA PHE A 162 -0.54 20.08 -2.99
C PHE A 162 -1.90 20.23 -3.68
N ALA A 163 -2.67 19.15 -3.75
CA ALA A 163 -4.02 19.09 -4.33
C ALA A 163 -4.94 18.31 -3.38
N PRO A 164 -5.45 18.96 -2.32
CA PRO A 164 -6.40 18.31 -1.41
C PRO A 164 -7.67 18.01 -2.19
N GLU A 165 -7.87 16.75 -2.57
CA GLU A 165 -8.99 16.33 -3.43
C GLU A 165 -10.31 16.14 -2.66
N LEU A 166 -10.36 16.23 -1.33
CA LEU A 166 -11.53 15.73 -0.60
C LEU A 166 -12.14 16.68 0.43
N GLY A 167 -12.74 17.76 -0.08
CA GLY A 167 -13.84 18.44 0.61
C GLY A 167 -15.24 18.03 0.12
N ARG A 168 -15.45 16.79 -0.39
CA ARG A 168 -16.63 16.51 -1.24
C ARG A 168 -17.67 15.49 -0.74
N ASP A 169 -17.44 14.73 0.32
CA ASP A 169 -18.44 13.73 0.76
C ASP A 169 -19.10 14.00 2.13
N ASP A 170 -18.61 14.97 2.92
CA ASP A 170 -19.26 15.30 4.21
C ASP A 170 -20.52 16.18 4.06
N GLN A 171 -20.86 16.64 2.85
CA GLN A 171 -22.08 17.42 2.60
C GLN A 171 -23.28 16.58 2.14
N GLN A 172 -23.14 15.28 1.85
CA GLN A 172 -24.26 14.46 1.37
C GLN A 172 -24.99 13.65 2.44
N GLU A 173 -24.44 13.47 3.65
CA GLU A 173 -25.16 12.79 4.76
C GLU A 173 -25.97 13.74 5.67
N GLY A 174 -26.01 15.05 5.36
CA GLY A 174 -26.78 16.04 6.11
C GLY A 174 -28.22 16.30 5.60
N GLU A 175 -28.66 15.64 4.53
CA GLU A 175 -30.00 15.83 3.93
C GLU A 175 -30.82 14.53 3.79
N LEU A 176 -30.77 13.65 4.79
CA LEU A 176 -31.76 12.59 4.99
C LEU A 176 -32.26 12.61 6.44
#